data_AF-A0A4W5R760-F1
#
_entry.id   AF-A0A4W5R760-F1
#
_cell.length_a   1.000
_cell.length_b   1.000
_cell.length_c   1.000
_cell.angle_alpha   90.00
_cell.angle_beta   90.00
_cell.angle_gamma   90.00
#
_symmetry.space_group_name_H-M   'P 1'
#
loop_
_entity.id
_entity.type
_entity.pdbx_description
1 polymer ?
#
loop_
_entity_poly.entity_id
_entity_poly.type
_entity_poly.pdbx_seq_one_letter_code
_entity_poly.pdbx_strand_id
1 'polypeptide(L)'
;TWDTRRFCEHLDVFLLELLLPNLVWKAGRTAAAIRTSALSCLLALLQGGAITPSQLLAVEERLSPQVLSALEEDSQLSRLLACRSLSTLLKLIGPSLHPDALNNIYPEVLKRLDDSSEQVRGVALRALGLWLASLGKDYNSQLYSQHLEVLFQQLLLHLDDPDSRVQDTVLEVLKTGSGVHPALLKQEVEAMRDKQRTPVYCDKLLQHIHSLRQDTV
;
A
#
# COMPACT_ATOMS: atom_id res chain seq x y z
N THR A 1 -13.01 -25.07 -21.20
CA THR A 1 -11.79 -24.48 -20.63
C THR A 1 -11.38 -23.33 -21.52
N TRP A 2 -11.62 -22.09 -21.07
CA TRP A 2 -11.17 -20.91 -21.81
C TRP A 2 -9.64 -20.92 -21.80
N ASP A 3 -9.02 -20.86 -22.97
CA ASP A 3 -7.57 -20.85 -23.11
C ASP A 3 -7.04 -19.51 -22.59
N THR A 4 -6.68 -19.46 -21.31
CA THR A 4 -6.14 -18.28 -20.62
C THR A 4 -4.95 -17.68 -21.36
N ARG A 5 -4.23 -18.48 -22.17
CA ARG A 5 -3.10 -18.03 -22.98
C ARG A 5 -3.50 -16.99 -24.04
N ARG A 6 -4.70 -17.10 -24.63
CA ARG A 6 -5.17 -16.15 -25.65
C ARG A 6 -5.61 -14.80 -25.08
N PHE A 7 -6.07 -14.77 -23.83
CA PHE A 7 -6.44 -13.50 -23.20
C PHE A 7 -5.21 -12.65 -22.87
N CYS A 8 -4.11 -13.29 -22.45
CA CYS A 8 -2.85 -12.58 -22.17
C CYS A 8 -2.33 -11.80 -23.39
N GLU A 9 -2.57 -12.27 -24.61
CA GLU A 9 -2.14 -11.61 -25.87
C GLU A 9 -2.90 -10.30 -26.14
N HIS A 10 -4.10 -10.13 -25.58
CA HIS A 10 -4.94 -8.94 -25.75
C HIS A 10 -5.06 -8.12 -24.47
N LEU A 11 -4.31 -8.48 -23.44
CA LEU A 11 -4.44 -7.91 -22.11
C LEU A 11 -4.12 -6.40 -22.10
N ASP A 12 -3.10 -5.98 -22.84
CA ASP A 12 -2.70 -4.57 -22.88
C ASP A 12 -3.80 -3.71 -23.50
N VAL A 13 -4.39 -4.17 -24.61
CA VAL A 13 -5.55 -3.50 -25.25
C VAL A 13 -6.74 -3.48 -24.29
N PHE A 14 -7.05 -4.60 -23.64
CA PHE A 14 -8.13 -4.67 -22.68
C PHE A 14 -7.94 -3.69 -21.51
N LEU A 15 -6.76 -3.68 -20.89
CA LEU A 15 -6.45 -2.80 -19.78
C LEU A 15 -6.46 -1.34 -20.23
N LEU A 16 -5.68 -0.99 -21.25
CA LEU A 16 -5.42 0.39 -21.62
C LEU A 16 -6.61 1.04 -22.36
N GLU A 17 -7.29 0.30 -23.24
CA GLU A 17 -8.35 0.87 -24.09
C GLU A 17 -9.75 0.65 -23.54
N LEU A 18 -9.98 -0.43 -22.78
CA LEU A 18 -11.32 -0.77 -22.27
C LEU A 18 -11.46 -0.48 -20.79
N LEU A 19 -10.46 -0.80 -19.97
CA LEU A 19 -10.59 -0.69 -18.51
C LEU A 19 -10.18 0.68 -17.96
N LEU A 20 -8.96 1.14 -18.25
CA LEU A 20 -8.42 2.40 -17.71
C LEU A 20 -9.30 3.62 -18.00
N PRO A 21 -9.92 3.80 -19.18
CA PRO A 21 -10.78 4.96 -19.43
C PRO A 21 -12.00 5.02 -18.51
N ASN A 22 -12.41 3.87 -17.97
CA ASN A 22 -13.52 3.75 -17.03
C ASN A 22 -13.10 3.95 -15.56
N LEU A 23 -11.81 4.12 -15.27
CA LEU A 23 -11.30 4.52 -13.95
C LEU A 23 -11.15 6.04 -13.82
N VAL A 24 -11.13 6.78 -14.94
CA VAL A 24 -10.99 8.24 -14.94
C VAL A 24 -12.17 8.90 -14.22
N TRP A 25 -11.88 9.76 -13.26
CA TRP A 25 -12.89 10.47 -12.48
C TRP A 25 -13.76 11.36 -13.38
N LYS A 26 -15.07 11.26 -13.17
CA LYS A 26 -16.12 12.09 -13.77
C LYS A 26 -17.23 12.28 -12.74
N ALA A 27 -17.81 13.48 -12.71
CA ALA A 27 -18.89 13.79 -11.79
C ALA A 27 -20.17 12.97 -12.07
N GLY A 28 -20.93 12.69 -11.01
CA GLY A 28 -22.24 12.05 -11.09
C GLY A 28 -22.26 10.57 -10.70
N ARG A 29 -23.40 10.12 -10.18
CA ARG A 29 -23.58 8.78 -9.60
C ARG A 29 -23.37 7.64 -10.60
N THR A 30 -23.81 7.83 -11.86
CA THR A 30 -23.59 6.84 -12.92
C THR A 30 -22.11 6.64 -13.21
N ALA A 31 -21.35 7.74 -13.30
CA ALA A 31 -19.91 7.68 -13.51
C ALA A 31 -19.18 7.03 -12.33
N ALA A 32 -19.59 7.32 -11.09
CA ALA A 32 -19.05 6.66 -9.91
C ALA A 32 -19.31 5.14 -9.93
N ALA A 33 -20.53 4.71 -10.28
CA ALA A 33 -20.86 3.28 -10.39
C ALA A 33 -20.05 2.55 -11.48
N ILE A 34 -19.78 3.23 -12.61
CA ILE A 34 -18.89 2.72 -13.67
C ILE A 34 -17.48 2.53 -13.11
N ARG A 35 -16.93 3.52 -12.38
CA ARG A 35 -15.61 3.40 -11.75
C ARG A 35 -15.54 2.27 -10.73
N THR A 36 -16.56 2.11 -9.88
CA THR A 36 -16.63 0.98 -8.94
C THR A 36 -16.60 -0.37 -9.69
N SER A 37 -17.34 -0.47 -10.80
CA SER A 37 -17.37 -1.68 -11.62
C SER A 37 -16.01 -1.94 -12.29
N ALA A 38 -15.37 -0.89 -12.81
CA ALA A 38 -14.02 -0.97 -13.38
C ALA A 38 -12.97 -1.38 -12.33
N LEU A 39 -13.03 -0.85 -11.11
CA LEU A 39 -12.17 -1.25 -9.99
C LEU A 39 -12.37 -2.71 -9.60
N SER A 40 -13.62 -3.19 -9.59
CA SER A 40 -13.92 -4.59 -9.33
C SER A 40 -13.35 -5.50 -10.42
N CYS A 41 -13.44 -5.08 -11.69
CA CYS A 41 -12.85 -5.80 -12.83
C CYS A 41 -11.33 -5.82 -12.75
N LEU A 42 -10.70 -4.68 -12.46
CA LEU A 42 -9.25 -4.59 -12.24
C LEU A 42 -8.79 -5.54 -11.13
N LEU A 43 -9.46 -5.52 -9.98
CA LEU A 43 -9.10 -6.38 -8.87
C LEU A 43 -9.21 -7.87 -9.24
N ALA A 44 -10.27 -8.26 -9.95
CA ALA A 44 -10.45 -9.62 -10.42
C ALA A 44 -9.35 -10.05 -11.40
N LEU A 45 -8.91 -9.16 -12.29
CA LEU A 45 -7.82 -9.43 -13.23
C LEU A 45 -6.48 -9.61 -12.51
N LEU A 46 -6.17 -8.73 -11.56
CA LEU A 46 -4.95 -8.80 -10.75
C LEU A 46 -4.91 -10.09 -9.90
N GLN A 47 -6.05 -10.53 -9.36
CA GLN A 47 -6.13 -11.73 -8.54
C GLN A 47 -6.26 -13.03 -9.34
N GLY A 48 -6.80 -12.95 -10.56
CA GLY A 48 -7.10 -14.11 -11.39
C GLY A 48 -5.90 -14.77 -12.05
N GLY A 49 -4.70 -14.19 -11.93
CA GLY A 49 -3.48 -14.74 -12.54
C GLY A 49 -3.43 -14.65 -14.06
N ALA A 50 -4.36 -13.91 -14.68
CA ALA A 50 -4.39 -13.67 -16.13
C ALA A 50 -3.32 -12.68 -16.59
N ILE A 51 -2.80 -11.86 -15.66
CA ILE A 51 -1.76 -10.86 -15.89
C ILE A 51 -0.44 -11.41 -15.34
N THR A 52 0.61 -11.50 -16.17
CA THR A 52 1.94 -11.82 -15.67
C THR A 52 2.59 -10.59 -15.00
N PRO A 53 3.53 -10.76 -14.05
CA PRO A 53 4.25 -9.64 -13.47
C PRO A 53 4.95 -8.75 -14.51
N SER A 54 5.50 -9.32 -15.59
CA SER A 54 6.16 -8.57 -16.65
C SER A 54 5.19 -7.70 -17.45
N GLN A 55 4.00 -8.21 -17.77
CA GLN A 55 2.94 -7.43 -18.44
C GLN A 55 2.43 -6.32 -17.52
N LEU A 56 2.24 -6.62 -16.24
CA LEU A 56 1.79 -5.64 -15.26
C LEU A 56 2.80 -4.50 -15.09
N LEU A 57 4.09 -4.82 -15.04
CA LEU A 57 5.16 -3.84 -14.97
C LEU A 57 5.20 -2.94 -16.21
N ALA A 58 4.95 -3.49 -17.40
CA ALA A 58 4.92 -2.73 -18.65
C ALA A 58 3.80 -1.68 -18.72
N VAL A 59 2.72 -1.85 -17.96
CA VAL A 59 1.58 -0.92 -17.93
C VAL A 59 1.47 -0.14 -16.62
N GLU A 60 2.38 -0.34 -15.68
CA GLU A 60 2.29 0.18 -14.31
C GLU A 60 2.19 1.71 -14.29
N GLU A 61 3.05 2.42 -15.04
CA GLU A 61 3.07 3.88 -15.07
C GLU A 61 1.73 4.49 -15.52
N ARG A 62 0.94 3.75 -16.31
CA ARG A 62 -0.38 4.18 -16.78
C ARG A 62 -1.49 3.76 -15.83
N LEU A 63 -1.32 2.63 -15.16
CA LEU A 63 -2.30 2.04 -14.26
C LEU A 63 -2.29 2.72 -12.88
N SER A 64 -1.11 2.89 -12.28
CA SER A 64 -0.95 3.40 -10.91
C SER A 64 -1.65 4.75 -10.70
N PRO A 65 -1.49 5.78 -11.56
CA PRO A 65 -2.21 7.05 -11.38
C PRO A 65 -3.73 6.89 -11.30
N GLN A 66 -4.30 5.96 -12.07
CA GLN A 66 -5.74 5.70 -12.06
C GLN A 66 -6.19 5.04 -10.75
N VAL A 67 -5.44 4.04 -10.28
CA VAL A 67 -5.73 3.36 -9.00
C VAL A 67 -5.55 4.30 -7.81
N LEU A 68 -4.49 5.13 -7.83
CA LEU A 68 -4.23 6.11 -6.78
C LEU A 68 -5.35 7.15 -6.71
N SER A 69 -5.82 7.68 -7.85
CA SER A 69 -6.95 8.62 -7.87
C SER A 69 -8.24 8.00 -7.29
N ALA A 70 -8.43 6.70 -7.48
CA ALA A 70 -9.60 5.98 -6.98
C ALA A 70 -9.58 5.74 -5.46
N LEU A 71 -8.44 5.98 -4.79
CA LEU A 71 -8.38 5.98 -3.32
C LEU A 71 -9.24 7.11 -2.72
N GLU A 72 -9.51 8.18 -3.47
CA GLU A 72 -10.28 9.35 -3.03
C GLU A 72 -11.77 9.30 -3.38
N GLU A 73 -12.28 8.16 -3.86
CA GLU A 73 -13.71 8.01 -4.17
C GLU A 73 -14.62 8.19 -2.93
N ASP A 74 -15.78 8.81 -3.11
CA ASP A 74 -16.77 8.99 -2.03
C ASP A 74 -17.28 7.65 -1.48
N SER A 75 -17.40 6.65 -2.36
CA SER A 75 -17.87 5.32 -2.02
C SER A 75 -16.81 4.53 -1.26
N GLN A 76 -17.15 4.08 -0.04
CA GLN A 76 -16.30 3.18 0.74
C GLN A 76 -15.93 1.91 -0.05
N LEU A 77 -16.86 1.35 -0.84
CA LEU A 77 -16.58 0.18 -1.66
C LEU A 77 -15.52 0.49 -2.73
N SER A 78 -15.62 1.63 -3.41
CA SER A 78 -14.61 2.04 -4.40
C SER A 78 -13.23 2.18 -3.75
N ARG A 79 -13.13 2.88 -2.62
CA ARG A 79 -11.85 3.03 -1.90
C ARG A 79 -11.28 1.69 -1.47
N LEU A 80 -12.12 0.77 -0.97
CA LEU A 80 -11.71 -0.57 -0.60
C LEU A 80 -11.17 -1.35 -1.80
N LEU A 81 -11.85 -1.30 -2.96
CA LEU A 81 -11.41 -1.96 -4.18
C LEU A 81 -10.10 -1.35 -4.71
N ALA A 82 -9.92 -0.03 -4.64
CA ALA A 82 -8.69 0.65 -5.00
C ALA A 82 -7.53 0.22 -4.09
N CYS A 83 -7.68 0.27 -2.76
CA CYS A 83 -6.66 -0.20 -1.81
C CYS A 83 -6.29 -1.68 -2.03
N ARG A 84 -7.27 -2.55 -2.33
CA ARG A 84 -7.02 -3.97 -2.62
C ARG A 84 -6.30 -4.18 -3.95
N SER A 85 -6.64 -3.40 -4.98
CA SER A 85 -5.97 -3.44 -6.27
C SER A 85 -4.52 -3.03 -6.12
N LEU A 86 -4.26 -1.94 -5.39
CA LEU A 86 -2.92 -1.46 -5.10
C LEU A 86 -2.10 -2.45 -4.25
N SER A 87 -2.72 -3.07 -3.23
CA SER A 87 -2.08 -4.15 -2.48
C SER A 87 -1.68 -5.31 -3.40
N THR A 88 -2.54 -5.68 -4.35
CA THR A 88 -2.26 -6.78 -5.27
C THR A 88 -1.16 -6.39 -6.27
N LEU A 89 -1.15 -5.16 -6.76
CA LEU A 89 -0.07 -4.58 -7.57
C LEU A 89 1.27 -4.67 -6.85
N LEU A 90 1.37 -4.12 -5.64
CA LEU A 90 2.60 -4.16 -4.84
C LEU A 90 3.06 -5.59 -4.55
N LYS A 91 2.13 -6.52 -4.28
CA LYS A 91 2.46 -7.92 -4.10
C LYS A 91 3.06 -8.57 -5.36
N LEU A 92 2.55 -8.22 -6.54
CA LEU A 92 2.95 -8.84 -7.81
C LEU A 92 4.24 -8.26 -8.38
N ILE A 93 4.40 -6.93 -8.30
CA ILE A 93 5.50 -6.22 -8.98
C ILE A 93 6.25 -5.24 -8.09
N GLY A 94 5.84 -5.04 -6.83
CA GLY A 94 6.45 -4.05 -5.93
C GLY A 94 7.98 -4.12 -5.84
N PRO A 95 8.59 -5.30 -5.61
CA PRO A 95 10.05 -5.44 -5.59
C PRO A 95 10.76 -5.13 -6.92
N SER A 96 10.02 -5.02 -8.02
CA SER A 96 10.53 -4.67 -9.36
C SER A 96 10.26 -3.21 -9.74
N LEU A 97 9.58 -2.44 -8.88
CA LEU A 97 9.33 -1.02 -9.11
C LEU A 97 10.57 -0.18 -8.80
N HIS A 98 10.73 0.91 -9.56
CA HIS A 98 11.74 1.91 -9.26
C HIS A 98 11.46 2.58 -7.89
N PRO A 99 12.48 2.91 -7.08
CA PRO A 99 12.30 3.61 -5.81
C PRO A 99 11.42 4.86 -5.89
N ASP A 100 11.53 5.65 -6.97
CA ASP A 100 10.70 6.85 -7.15
C ASP A 100 9.21 6.50 -7.35
N ALA A 101 8.89 5.43 -8.08
CA ALA A 101 7.50 4.96 -8.23
C ALA A 101 6.93 4.51 -6.88
N LEU A 102 7.72 3.77 -6.09
CA LEU A 102 7.37 3.40 -4.73
C LEU A 102 7.14 4.65 -3.87
N ASN A 103 8.04 5.63 -3.90
CA ASN A 103 7.95 6.87 -3.11
C ASN A 103 6.76 7.75 -3.52
N ASN A 104 6.23 7.60 -4.73
CA ASN A 104 4.99 8.25 -5.17
C ASN A 104 3.72 7.51 -4.68
N ILE A 105 3.80 6.21 -4.38
CA ILE A 105 2.65 5.39 -3.97
C ILE A 105 2.33 5.57 -2.49
N TYR A 106 3.31 5.42 -1.60
CA TYR A 106 3.01 5.36 -0.16
C TYR A 106 2.30 6.59 0.42
N PRO A 107 2.55 7.85 -0.03
CA PRO A 107 1.89 9.01 0.56
C PRO A 107 0.38 8.98 0.31
N GLU A 108 -0.04 8.52 -0.87
CA GLU A 108 -1.46 8.39 -1.23
C GLU A 108 -2.16 7.30 -0.42
N VAL A 109 -1.45 6.20 -0.11
CA VAL A 109 -1.96 5.14 0.78
C VAL A 109 -2.05 5.64 2.21
N LEU A 110 -1.07 6.43 2.66
CA LEU A 110 -1.00 6.96 4.02
C LEU A 110 -2.21 7.83 4.35
N LYS A 111 -2.69 8.64 3.39
CA LYS A 111 -3.94 9.41 3.50
C LYS A 111 -5.19 8.56 3.76
N ARG A 112 -5.14 7.22 3.59
CA ARG A 112 -6.25 6.31 3.87
C ARG A 112 -6.24 5.76 5.30
N LEU A 113 -5.22 6.08 6.10
CA LEU A 113 -5.24 5.79 7.52
C LEU A 113 -6.17 6.72 8.32
N ASP A 114 -6.62 7.83 7.72
CA ASP A 114 -7.67 8.70 8.28
C ASP A 114 -9.09 8.35 7.78
N ASP A 115 -9.26 7.22 7.08
CA ASP A 115 -10.57 6.81 6.58
C ASP A 115 -11.52 6.49 7.73
N SER A 116 -12.80 6.88 7.59
CA SER A 116 -13.83 6.57 8.58
C SER A 116 -14.09 5.07 8.72
N SER A 117 -13.83 4.28 7.66
CA SER A 117 -13.96 2.84 7.69
C SER A 117 -12.68 2.15 8.15
N GLU A 118 -12.76 1.40 9.24
CA GLU A 118 -11.68 0.54 9.75
C GLU A 118 -11.23 -0.50 8.73
N GLN A 119 -12.13 -0.94 7.85
CA GLN A 119 -11.81 -1.87 6.77
C GLN A 119 -10.90 -1.22 5.72
N VAL A 120 -11.16 0.04 5.35
CA VAL A 120 -10.32 0.78 4.41
C VAL A 120 -8.95 1.04 5.05
N ARG A 121 -8.92 1.50 6.31
CA ARG A 121 -7.67 1.67 7.08
C ARG A 121 -6.85 0.38 7.13
N GLY A 122 -7.47 -0.75 7.45
CA GLY A 122 -6.79 -2.05 7.53
C GLY A 122 -6.22 -2.53 6.19
N VAL A 123 -6.90 -2.31 5.06
CA VAL A 123 -6.35 -2.64 3.75
C VAL A 123 -5.25 -1.66 3.33
N ALA A 124 -5.37 -0.37 3.67
CA ALA A 124 -4.31 0.61 3.44
C ALA A 124 -3.03 0.25 4.20
N LEU A 125 -3.13 -0.16 5.47
CA LEU A 125 -1.98 -0.66 6.24
C LEU A 125 -1.35 -1.90 5.60
N ARG A 126 -2.16 -2.82 5.06
CA ARG A 126 -1.64 -3.97 4.30
C ARG A 126 -0.85 -3.53 3.07
N ALA A 127 -1.35 -2.52 2.34
CA ALA A 127 -0.62 -1.96 1.21
C ALA A 127 0.71 -1.31 1.65
N LEU A 128 0.73 -0.58 2.77
CA LEU A 128 1.98 -0.02 3.33
C LEU A 128 2.97 -1.11 3.77
N GLY A 129 2.49 -2.21 4.34
CA GLY A 129 3.34 -3.36 4.67
C GLY A 129 3.96 -4.01 3.42
N LEU A 130 3.18 -4.14 2.35
CA LEU A 130 3.68 -4.64 1.06
C LEU A 130 4.64 -3.66 0.39
N TRP A 131 4.39 -2.36 0.55
CA TRP A 131 5.31 -1.31 0.10
C TRP A 131 6.65 -1.42 0.83
N LEU A 132 6.65 -1.55 2.17
CA LEU A 132 7.89 -1.76 2.95
C LEU A 132 8.62 -3.04 2.52
N ALA A 133 7.89 -4.13 2.30
CA ALA A 133 8.46 -5.39 1.79
C ALA A 133 8.99 -5.29 0.35
N SER A 134 8.59 -4.25 -0.39
CA SER A 134 9.06 -3.97 -1.75
C SER A 134 10.35 -3.13 -1.77
N LEU A 135 10.77 -2.57 -0.63
CA LEU A 135 12.03 -1.83 -0.50
C LEU A 135 13.20 -2.81 -0.54
N GLY A 136 13.56 -3.22 -1.75
CA GLY A 136 14.66 -4.16 -2.01
C GLY A 136 16.03 -3.51 -1.90
N LYS A 137 17.05 -4.22 -2.39
CA LYS A 137 18.46 -3.81 -2.35
C LYS A 137 18.74 -2.49 -3.07
N ASP A 138 17.94 -2.17 -4.08
CA ASP A 138 18.09 -0.94 -4.87
C ASP A 138 17.49 0.29 -4.18
N TYR A 139 16.74 0.10 -3.08
CA TYR A 139 16.22 1.19 -2.27
C TYR A 139 17.28 1.66 -1.27
N ASN A 140 17.89 2.81 -1.54
CA ASN A 140 18.83 3.42 -0.61
C ASN A 140 18.08 4.09 0.56
N SER A 141 17.92 3.37 1.67
CA SER A 141 17.22 3.86 2.88
C SER A 141 17.84 5.13 3.47
N GLN A 142 19.13 5.37 3.23
CA GLN A 142 19.82 6.56 3.72
C GLN A 142 19.47 7.78 2.87
N LEU A 143 19.47 7.60 1.55
CA LEU A 143 19.08 8.64 0.58
C LEU A 143 17.62 9.04 0.75
N TYR A 144 16.72 8.06 0.92
CA TYR A 144 15.28 8.28 1.07
C TYR A 144 14.82 8.31 2.54
N SER A 145 15.72 8.64 3.46
CA SER A 145 15.43 8.63 4.91
C SER A 145 14.24 9.54 5.29
N GLN A 146 14.06 10.67 4.60
CA GLN A 146 12.92 11.57 4.82
C GLN A 146 11.57 10.92 4.50
N HIS A 147 11.49 10.08 3.46
CA HIS A 147 10.25 9.35 3.16
C HIS A 147 9.92 8.34 4.26
N LEU A 148 10.94 7.63 4.74
CA LEU A 148 10.81 6.66 5.83
C LEU A 148 10.45 7.35 7.15
N GLU A 149 11.04 8.50 7.45
CA GLU A 149 10.73 9.30 8.64
C GLU A 149 9.26 9.70 8.66
N VAL A 150 8.77 10.29 7.56
CA VAL A 150 7.35 10.67 7.42
C VAL A 150 6.45 9.46 7.59
N LEU A 151 6.77 8.33 6.93
CA LEU A 151 5.98 7.11 7.06
C LEU A 151 5.92 6.61 8.52
N PHE A 152 7.08 6.53 9.19
CA PHE A 152 7.15 6.05 10.57
C PHE A 152 6.43 6.97 11.53
N GLN A 153 6.62 8.28 11.43
CA GLN A 153 5.91 9.26 12.26
C GLN A 153 4.40 9.11 12.13
N GLN A 154 3.88 9.01 10.89
CA GLN A 154 2.44 8.85 10.67
C GLN A 154 1.93 7.50 11.19
N LEU A 155 2.62 6.38 10.91
CA LEU A 155 2.24 5.07 11.45
C LEU A 155 2.23 5.06 12.97
N LEU A 156 3.20 5.71 13.63
CA LEU A 156 3.24 5.79 15.09
C LEU A 156 2.03 6.52 15.66
N LEU A 157 1.48 7.55 14.98
CA LEU A 157 0.23 8.19 15.41
C LEU A 157 -0.94 7.20 15.41
N HIS A 158 -0.97 6.26 14.45
CA HIS A 158 -2.04 5.26 14.34
C HIS A 158 -1.88 4.06 15.30
N LEU A 159 -0.84 4.01 16.14
CA LEU A 159 -0.81 3.09 17.28
C LEU A 159 -1.90 3.41 18.32
N ASP A 160 -2.44 4.64 18.28
CA ASP A 160 -3.57 5.10 19.07
C ASP A 160 -4.92 5.06 18.31
N ASP A 161 -5.02 4.34 17.18
CA ASP A 161 -6.28 4.19 16.44
C ASP A 161 -7.43 3.69 17.34
N PRO A 162 -8.68 4.16 17.18
CA PRO A 162 -9.80 3.68 18.00
C PRO A 162 -10.10 2.18 17.85
N ASP A 163 -9.73 1.54 16.73
CA ASP A 163 -9.90 0.11 16.52
C ASP A 163 -8.61 -0.66 16.85
N SER A 164 -8.67 -1.50 17.90
CA SER A 164 -7.53 -2.34 18.33
C SER A 164 -6.92 -3.22 17.24
N ARG A 165 -7.71 -3.69 16.25
CA ARG A 165 -7.20 -4.51 15.13
C ARG A 165 -6.37 -3.67 14.17
N VAL A 166 -6.73 -2.40 14.01
CA VAL A 166 -5.93 -1.43 13.25
C VAL A 166 -4.62 -1.19 14.00
N GLN A 167 -4.65 -0.95 15.32
CA GLN A 167 -3.43 -0.80 16.14
C GLN A 167 -2.49 -2.01 16.02
N ASP A 168 -3.02 -3.23 16.13
CA ASP A 168 -2.23 -4.46 15.95
C ASP A 168 -1.61 -4.52 14.55
N THR A 169 -2.36 -4.14 13.52
CA THR A 169 -1.85 -4.13 12.14
C THR A 169 -0.76 -3.07 11.95
N VAL A 170 -0.91 -1.88 12.54
CA VAL A 170 0.11 -0.81 12.53
C VAL A 170 1.41 -1.32 13.16
N LEU A 171 1.33 -2.02 14.30
CA LEU A 171 2.49 -2.60 14.95
C LEU A 171 3.23 -3.57 14.01
N GLU A 172 2.52 -4.47 13.33
CA GLU A 172 3.15 -5.42 12.40
C GLU A 172 3.78 -4.73 11.17
N VAL A 173 3.17 -3.65 10.66
CA VAL A 173 3.75 -2.83 9.59
C VAL A 173 5.03 -2.15 10.08
N LEU A 174 5.03 -1.57 11.28
CA LEU A 174 6.21 -0.94 11.88
C LEU A 174 7.34 -1.96 12.14
N LYS A 175 7.00 -3.17 12.58
CA LYS A 175 7.98 -4.27 12.70
C LYS A 175 8.62 -4.60 11.35
N THR A 176 7.83 -4.64 10.27
CA THR A 176 8.39 -4.78 8.91
C THR A 176 9.33 -3.63 8.58
N GLY A 177 8.96 -2.39 8.93
CA GLY A 177 9.77 -1.19 8.73
C GLY A 177 11.10 -1.20 9.51
N SER A 178 11.13 -1.90 10.65
CA SER A 178 12.38 -2.06 11.42
C SER A 178 13.45 -2.84 10.66
N GLY A 179 13.08 -3.71 9.71
CA GLY A 179 14.04 -4.37 8.82
C GLY A 179 14.63 -3.46 7.75
N VAL A 180 13.97 -2.33 7.45
CA VAL A 180 14.41 -1.37 6.42
C VAL A 180 15.35 -0.33 7.02
N HIS A 181 14.95 0.32 8.11
CA HIS A 181 15.77 1.36 8.72
C HIS A 181 15.63 1.40 10.25
N PRO A 182 16.25 0.43 10.97
CA PRO A 182 16.01 0.21 12.40
C PRO A 182 16.46 1.36 13.30
N ALA A 183 17.52 2.08 12.92
CA ALA A 183 18.04 3.20 13.70
C ALA A 183 17.07 4.39 13.71
N LEU A 184 16.57 4.78 12.53
CA LEU A 184 15.56 5.83 12.41
C LEU A 184 14.26 5.44 13.10
N LEU A 185 13.74 4.23 12.85
CA LEU A 185 12.49 3.82 13.47
C LEU A 185 12.61 3.82 15.01
N LYS A 186 13.73 3.36 15.57
CA LYS A 186 13.97 3.42 17.00
C LYS A 186 13.90 4.86 17.53
N GLN A 187 14.57 5.80 16.88
CA GLN A 187 14.55 7.21 17.24
C GLN A 187 13.12 7.77 17.24
N GLU A 188 12.36 7.51 16.18
CA GLU A 188 10.98 8.02 16.06
C GLU A 188 10.05 7.41 17.13
N VAL A 189 10.21 6.12 17.43
CA VAL A 189 9.44 5.45 18.50
C VAL A 189 9.76 6.05 19.87
N GLU A 190 11.03 6.26 20.18
CA GLU A 190 11.46 6.90 21.44
C GLU A 190 10.89 8.32 21.57
N ALA A 191 10.90 9.10 20.47
CA ALA A 191 10.37 10.46 20.45
C ALA A 191 8.83 10.56 20.56
N MET A 192 8.10 9.49 20.20
CA MET A 192 6.64 9.43 20.24
C MET A 192 6.08 8.69 21.45
N ARG A 193 6.87 7.83 22.11
CA ARG A 193 6.43 6.93 23.19
C ARG A 193 5.59 7.62 24.27
N ASP A 194 6.09 8.71 24.83
CA ASP A 194 5.43 9.39 25.96
C ASP A 194 4.29 10.32 25.51
N LYS A 195 4.08 10.46 24.20
CA LYS A 195 2.97 11.22 23.60
C LYS A 195 1.77 10.32 23.26
N GLN A 196 1.96 9.00 23.23
CA GLN A 196 0.88 8.04 22.99
C GLN A 196 -0.07 7.96 24.18
N ARG A 197 -1.32 7.56 23.95
CA ARG A 197 -2.29 7.28 25.02
C ARG A 197 -1.80 6.17 25.95
N THR A 198 -1.05 5.21 25.40
CA THR A 198 -0.40 4.14 26.17
C THR A 198 0.95 3.77 25.54
N PRO A 199 2.01 3.53 26.34
CA PRO A 199 3.32 3.19 25.80
C PRO A 199 3.42 1.73 25.31
N VAL A 200 2.41 0.88 25.54
CA VAL A 200 2.48 -0.57 25.34
C VAL A 200 2.92 -0.99 23.94
N TYR A 201 2.39 -0.37 22.87
CA TYR A 201 2.78 -0.72 21.51
C TYR A 201 4.18 -0.22 21.15
N CYS A 202 4.56 0.98 21.61
CA CYS A 202 5.92 1.49 21.47
C CYS A 202 6.93 0.58 22.19
N ASP A 203 6.62 0.13 23.41
CA ASP A 203 7.48 -0.78 24.18
C ASP A 203 7.65 -2.12 23.47
N LYS A 204 6.57 -2.71 22.94
CA LYS A 204 6.61 -3.93 22.11
C LYS A 204 7.48 -3.75 20.86
N LEU A 205 7.36 -2.61 20.19
CA LEU A 205 8.12 -2.31 18.99
C LEU A 205 9.61 -2.11 19.31
N LEU A 206 9.94 -1.38 20.38
CA LEU A 206 11.31 -1.24 20.85
C LEU A 206 11.92 -2.59 21.20
N GLN A 207 11.21 -3.46 21.91
CA GLN A 207 11.68 -4.82 22.22
C GLN A 207 12.01 -5.61 20.94
N HIS A 208 11.16 -5.54 19.92
CA HIS A 208 11.41 -6.17 18.63
C HIS A 208 12.65 -5.61 17.92
N ILE A 209 12.82 -4.28 17.90
CA ILE A 209 14.01 -3.65 17.29
C ILE A 209 15.29 -4.09 18.00
N HIS A 210 15.26 -4.24 19.33
CA HIS A 210 16.42 -4.71 20.10
C HIS A 210 16.75 -6.17 19.80
N SER A 211 15.76 -7.05 19.63
CA SER A 211 16.02 -8.48 19.32
C SER A 211 16.68 -8.65 17.94
N LEU A 212 16.27 -7.88 16.93
CA LEU A 212 16.89 -7.95 15.60
C LEU A 212 18.39 -7.65 15.60
N ARG A 213 18.85 -6.76 16.49
CA ARG A 213 20.28 -6.42 16.62
C ARG A 213 21.08 -7.54 17.28
N GLN A 214 20.47 -8.36 18.12
CA GLN A 214 21.13 -9.48 18.78
C GLN A 214 21.39 -10.64 17.80
N ASP A 215 20.55 -10.79 16.78
CA ASP A 215 20.70 -11.82 15.74
C ASP A 215 21.75 -11.46 14.66
N THR A 216 22.25 -10.22 14.65
CA THR A 216 23.22 -9.73 13.65
C THR A 216 24.66 -9.64 14.18
N VAL A 217 24.89 -10.05 15.45
CA VAL A 217 26.21 -10.12 16.11
C VAL A 217 26.65 -11.58 16.21
#